data_AF-A0A9N9DEB5-F1
#
_entry.id   AF-A0A9N9DEB5-F1
#
_cell.length_a   1.000
_cell.length_b   1.000
_cell.length_c   1.000
_cell.angle_alpha   90.00
_cell.angle_beta   90.00
_cell.angle_gamma   90.00
#
_symmetry.space_group_name_H-M   'P 1'
#
loop_
_entity.id
_entity.type
_entity.pdbx_description
1 polymer ?
#
loop_
_entity_poly.entity_id
_entity_poly.type
_entity_poly.pdbx_seq_one_letter_code
_entity_poly.pdbx_strand_id
1 'polypeptide(L)'
;MGSIPKDKWNSVIEELTRMLKPGGYLELMESNLSERLGPTSFIIANAVNTLFEQRGLETKIVSKLESYIEQQGQFEEIKDEIKLLSGSAEAGKLGQVFIEDVMRAYNNIEVVLLPILQVTPEEYKNYLKITKEEWLENNSSVRLIRVYVRKI
;
A
#
# COMPACT_ATOMS: atom_id res chain seq x y z
N MET A 1 7.84 -9.62 3.45
CA MET A 1 6.71 -9.09 2.66
C MET A 1 6.79 -9.67 1.25
N GLY A 2 5.90 -10.58 0.89
CA GLY A 2 5.71 -11.02 -0.50
C GLY A 2 4.67 -10.12 -1.18
N SER A 3 4.82 -9.87 -2.47
CA SER A 3 3.86 -9.10 -3.28
C SER A 3 3.90 -9.62 -4.72
N ILE A 4 2.88 -9.27 -5.52
CA ILE A 4 2.79 -9.67 -6.92
C ILE A 4 3.84 -8.89 -7.73
N PRO A 5 4.75 -9.57 -8.45
CA PRO A 5 5.70 -8.90 -9.33
C PRO A 5 4.97 -8.07 -10.38
N LYS A 6 5.55 -6.93 -10.76
CA LYS A 6 4.94 -5.94 -11.65
C LYS A 6 4.45 -6.55 -12.97
N ASP A 7 5.23 -7.46 -13.56
CA ASP A 7 4.92 -8.14 -14.82
C ASP A 7 3.85 -9.24 -14.68
N LYS A 8 3.48 -9.62 -13.45
CA LYS A 8 2.50 -10.68 -13.17
C LYS A 8 1.10 -10.17 -12.90
N TRP A 9 0.90 -8.87 -12.70
CA TRP A 9 -0.43 -8.32 -12.42
C TRP A 9 -1.47 -8.73 -13.46
N ASN A 10 -1.18 -8.55 -14.75
CA ASN A 10 -2.12 -8.94 -15.80
C ASN A 10 -2.49 -10.43 -15.72
N SER A 11 -1.51 -11.32 -15.57
CA SER A 11 -1.76 -12.76 -15.46
C SER A 11 -2.53 -13.15 -14.19
N VAL A 12 -2.33 -12.44 -13.08
CA VAL A 12 -3.09 -12.68 -11.85
C VAL A 12 -4.55 -12.27 -12.04
N ILE A 13 -4.80 -11.10 -12.63
CA ILE A 13 -6.17 -10.65 -12.90
C ILE A 13 -6.86 -11.58 -13.90
N GLU A 14 -6.16 -12.05 -14.93
CA GLU A 14 -6.67 -13.05 -15.87
C GLU A 14 -7.10 -14.34 -15.16
N GLU A 15 -6.27 -14.88 -14.26
CA GLU A 15 -6.60 -16.09 -13.50
C GLU A 15 -7.76 -15.89 -12.52
N LEU A 16 -7.81 -14.74 -11.83
CA LEU A 16 -8.96 -14.37 -10.99
C LEU A 16 -10.24 -14.30 -11.83
N THR A 17 -10.17 -13.70 -13.01
CA THR A 17 -11.29 -13.62 -13.97
C THR A 17 -11.74 -15.01 -14.41
N ARG A 18 -10.80 -15.90 -14.75
CA ARG A 18 -11.08 -17.28 -15.19
C ARG A 18 -11.82 -18.09 -14.12
N MET A 19 -11.48 -17.90 -12.84
CA MET A 19 -12.10 -18.62 -11.72
C MET A 19 -13.54 -18.19 -11.42
N LEU A 20 -13.92 -16.97 -11.81
CA LEU A 20 -15.28 -16.47 -11.59
C LEU A 20 -16.25 -17.13 -12.57
N LYS A 21 -17.43 -17.50 -12.04
CA LYS A 21 -18.59 -17.85 -12.87
C LYS A 21 -19.19 -16.57 -13.48
N PRO A 22 -19.90 -16.67 -14.62
CA PRO A 22 -20.74 -15.57 -15.10
C PRO A 22 -21.66 -15.03 -14.00
N GLY A 23 -21.74 -13.72 -13.86
CA GLY A 23 -22.44 -13.01 -12.78
C GLY A 23 -21.73 -13.01 -11.42
N GLY A 24 -20.55 -13.62 -11.29
CA GLY A 24 -19.74 -13.62 -10.06
C GLY A 24 -19.04 -12.29 -9.82
N TYR A 25 -18.69 -12.00 -8.56
CA TYR A 25 -18.07 -10.74 -8.16
C TYR A 25 -16.59 -10.92 -7.78
N LEU A 26 -15.78 -9.91 -8.10
CA LEU A 26 -14.41 -9.76 -7.64
C LEU A 26 -14.26 -8.43 -6.91
N GLU A 27 -13.66 -8.49 -5.72
CA GLU A 27 -13.25 -7.33 -4.93
C GLU A 27 -11.73 -7.37 -4.77
N LEU A 28 -11.04 -6.30 -5.17
CA LEU A 28 -9.61 -6.13 -4.94
C LEU A 28 -9.38 -4.86 -4.12
N MET A 29 -8.55 -4.96 -3.08
CA MET A 29 -8.20 -3.84 -2.23
C MET A 29 -6.69 -3.66 -2.21
N GLU A 30 -6.24 -2.46 -2.53
CA GLU A 30 -4.84 -2.09 -2.54
C GLU A 30 -4.60 -0.80 -1.78
N SER A 31 -3.35 -0.59 -1.37
CA SER A 31 -2.98 0.55 -0.52
C SER A 31 -1.78 1.27 -1.08
N ASN A 32 -1.74 2.58 -0.87
CA ASN A 32 -0.53 3.36 -1.03
C ASN A 32 -0.43 4.39 0.09
N LEU A 33 0.80 4.78 0.44
CA LEU A 33 1.03 5.86 1.38
C LEU A 33 0.34 7.13 0.86
N SER A 34 -0.44 7.77 1.74
CA SER A 34 -1.20 8.97 1.38
C SER A 34 -0.33 10.21 1.44
N GLU A 35 -0.94 11.32 1.05
CA GLU A 35 -0.40 12.66 1.14
C GLU A 35 -0.26 13.09 2.62
N ARG A 36 0.51 14.16 2.86
CA ARG A 36 0.84 14.74 4.19
C ARG A 36 1.85 13.96 5.04
N LEU A 37 2.81 13.30 4.40
CA LEU A 37 3.98 12.78 5.10
C LEU A 37 4.85 13.94 5.59
N GLY A 38 5.38 13.82 6.82
CA GLY A 38 6.46 14.69 7.27
C GLY A 38 7.80 14.33 6.59
N PRO A 39 8.84 15.15 6.76
CA PRO A 39 10.13 14.96 6.10
C PRO A 39 10.76 13.58 6.35
N THR A 40 10.73 13.09 7.58
CA THR A 40 11.35 11.80 7.94
C THR A 40 10.52 10.64 7.42
N SER A 41 9.19 10.76 7.52
CA SER A 41 8.23 9.82 6.94
C SER A 41 8.42 9.69 5.44
N PHE A 42 8.69 10.80 4.74
CA PHE A 42 8.97 10.79 3.30
C PHE A 42 10.26 10.04 2.97
N ILE A 43 11.32 10.21 3.78
CA ILE A 43 12.58 9.47 3.62
C ILE A 43 12.34 7.95 3.75
N ILE A 44 11.63 7.51 4.79
CA ILE A 44 11.30 6.09 4.98
C ILE A 44 10.42 5.56 3.84
N ALA A 45 9.36 6.31 3.48
CA ALA A 45 8.46 5.93 2.39
C ALA A 45 9.21 5.77 1.06
N ASN A 46 10.13 6.69 0.76
CA ASN A 46 10.92 6.64 -0.46
C ASN A 46 11.88 5.44 -0.46
N ALA A 47 12.52 5.13 0.67
CA ALA A 47 13.37 3.95 0.80
C ALA A 47 12.57 2.63 0.61
N VAL A 48 11.33 2.57 1.11
CA VAL A 48 10.43 1.44 0.87
C VAL A 48 10.05 1.33 -0.61
N ASN A 49 9.76 2.45 -1.28
CA ASN A 49 9.51 2.45 -2.72
C ASN A 49 10.72 1.98 -3.51
N THR A 50 11.93 2.45 -3.17
CA THR A 50 13.17 1.96 -3.79
C THR A 50 13.34 0.46 -3.59
N LEU A 51 13.06 -0.06 -2.38
CA LEU A 51 13.10 -1.50 -2.11
C LEU A 51 12.10 -2.28 -3.00
N PHE A 52 10.89 -1.77 -3.15
CA PHE A 52 9.87 -2.40 -4.00
C PHE A 52 10.28 -2.40 -5.48
N GLU A 53 10.83 -1.30 -5.97
CA GLU A 53 11.36 -1.21 -7.33
C GLU A 53 12.53 -2.17 -7.58
N GLN A 54 13.49 -2.26 -6.65
CA GLN A 54 14.60 -3.21 -6.71
C GLN A 54 14.13 -4.67 -6.75
N ARG A 55 12.94 -4.96 -6.21
CA ARG A 55 12.30 -6.28 -6.24
C ARG A 55 11.36 -6.48 -7.43
N GLY A 56 11.28 -5.52 -8.36
CA GLY A 56 10.39 -5.59 -9.51
C GLY A 56 8.90 -5.52 -9.15
N LEU A 57 8.55 -4.88 -8.04
CA LEU A 57 7.15 -4.71 -7.59
C LEU A 57 6.54 -3.42 -8.16
N GLU A 58 5.21 -3.36 -8.18
CA GLU A 58 4.46 -2.20 -8.67
C GLU A 58 4.19 -1.20 -7.51
N THR A 59 4.87 -0.07 -7.51
CA THR A 59 4.70 1.00 -6.50
C THR A 59 3.49 1.89 -6.74
N LYS A 60 2.87 1.81 -7.93
CA LYS A 60 1.70 2.61 -8.32
C LYS A 60 0.46 1.74 -8.57
N ILE A 61 0.34 0.61 -7.86
CA ILE A 61 -0.76 -0.33 -8.09
C ILE A 61 -2.13 0.33 -7.91
N VAL A 62 -2.26 1.22 -6.91
CA VAL A 62 -3.50 1.95 -6.61
C VAL A 62 -4.03 2.74 -7.82
N SER A 63 -3.16 3.28 -8.68
CA SER A 63 -3.57 4.02 -9.88
C SER A 63 -3.67 3.15 -11.14
N LYS A 64 -3.33 1.86 -11.05
CA LYS A 64 -3.33 0.92 -12.18
C LYS A 64 -4.33 -0.22 -12.03
N LEU A 65 -4.82 -0.46 -10.82
CA LEU A 65 -5.67 -1.59 -10.49
C LEU A 65 -6.90 -1.67 -11.40
N GLU A 66 -7.59 -0.54 -11.57
CA GLU A 66 -8.74 -0.42 -12.49
C GLU A 66 -8.33 -0.76 -13.93
N SER A 67 -7.24 -0.19 -14.44
CA SER A 67 -6.77 -0.47 -15.80
C SER A 67 -6.44 -1.95 -16.06
N TYR A 68 -5.91 -2.68 -15.07
CA TYR A 68 -5.65 -4.12 -15.22
C TYR A 68 -6.94 -4.94 -15.32
N ILE A 69 -7.99 -4.49 -14.63
CA ILE A 69 -9.32 -5.10 -14.65
C ILE A 69 -10.02 -4.82 -15.98
N GLU A 70 -10.03 -3.55 -16.42
CA GLU A 70 -10.64 -3.13 -17.68
C GLU A 70 -10.03 -3.85 -18.89
N GLN A 71 -8.71 -4.07 -18.89
CA GLN A 71 -8.00 -4.78 -19.95
C GLN A 71 -8.50 -6.22 -20.17
N GLN A 72 -9.17 -6.84 -19.19
CA GLN A 72 -9.74 -8.18 -19.37
C GLN A 72 -10.98 -8.19 -20.25
N GLY A 73 -11.70 -7.06 -20.38
CA GLY A 73 -12.92 -6.94 -21.19
C GLY A 73 -14.06 -7.89 -20.79
N GLN A 74 -14.03 -8.47 -19.58
CA GLN A 74 -14.95 -9.50 -19.09
C GLN A 74 -15.76 -9.06 -17.86
N PHE A 75 -15.73 -7.76 -17.55
CA PHE A 75 -16.34 -7.20 -16.35
C PHE A 75 -17.30 -6.06 -16.67
N GLU A 76 -18.36 -5.99 -15.88
CA GLU A 76 -19.31 -4.89 -15.81
C GLU A 76 -19.41 -4.34 -14.37
N GLU A 77 -20.16 -3.25 -14.20
CA GLU A 77 -20.42 -2.62 -12.90
C GLU A 77 -19.14 -2.24 -12.11
N ILE A 78 -18.11 -1.72 -12.79
CA ILE A 78 -16.87 -1.29 -12.13
C ILE A 78 -17.17 -0.14 -11.17
N LYS A 79 -16.92 -0.37 -9.88
CA LYS A 79 -17.05 0.63 -8.81
C LYS A 79 -15.76 0.68 -8.02
N ASP A 80 -15.26 1.88 -7.76
CA ASP A 80 -14.17 2.10 -6.83
C ASP A 80 -14.65 2.81 -5.55
N GLU A 81 -14.06 2.42 -4.42
CA GLU A 81 -14.17 3.12 -3.16
C GLU A 81 -12.78 3.53 -2.69
N ILE A 82 -12.67 4.76 -2.20
CA ILE A 82 -11.46 5.27 -1.58
C ILE A 82 -11.72 5.51 -0.10
N LYS A 83 -10.90 4.90 0.76
CA LYS A 83 -10.91 5.15 2.20
C LYS A 83 -9.54 5.63 2.65
N LEU A 84 -9.55 6.64 3.52
CA LEU A 84 -8.34 7.11 4.18
C LEU A 84 -8.30 6.49 5.58
N LEU A 85 -7.19 5.82 5.89
CA LEU A 85 -6.94 5.29 7.23
C LEU A 85 -5.81 6.10 7.85
N SER A 86 -6.13 6.92 8.85
CA SER A 86 -5.14 7.70 9.60
C SER A 86 -4.84 7.09 10.96
N GLY A 87 -3.67 7.43 11.49
CA GLY A 87 -3.26 7.07 12.85
C GLY A 87 -3.73 8.04 13.93
N SER A 88 -4.50 9.07 13.58
CA SER A 88 -4.85 10.16 14.51
C SER A 88 -5.75 9.71 15.64
N ALA A 89 -5.82 10.51 16.71
CA ALA A 89 -6.70 10.24 17.86
C ALA A 89 -8.18 10.13 17.45
N GLU A 90 -8.60 10.84 16.41
CA GLU A 90 -9.96 10.84 15.87
C GLU A 90 -10.34 9.48 15.25
N ALA A 91 -9.36 8.72 14.74
CA ALA A 91 -9.55 7.37 14.20
C ALA A 91 -9.71 6.30 15.30
N GLY A 92 -9.70 6.72 16.58
CA GLY A 92 -9.95 5.86 17.74
C GLY A 92 -8.98 4.67 17.82
N LYS A 93 -9.49 3.54 18.35
CA LYS A 93 -8.68 2.33 18.54
C LYS A 93 -8.15 1.76 17.21
N LEU A 94 -8.90 1.91 16.12
CA LEU A 94 -8.47 1.41 14.81
C LEU A 94 -7.24 2.18 14.30
N GLY A 95 -7.24 3.51 14.40
CA GLY A 95 -6.10 4.34 14.03
C GLY A 95 -4.86 4.04 14.88
N GLN A 96 -5.04 3.83 16.19
CA GLN A 96 -3.94 3.46 17.09
C GLN A 96 -3.30 2.12 16.71
N VAL A 97 -4.11 1.09 16.45
CA VAL A 97 -3.61 -0.22 16.02
C VAL A 97 -2.92 -0.10 14.65
N PHE A 98 -3.52 0.67 13.74
CA PHE A 98 -2.97 0.87 12.40
C PHE A 98 -1.58 1.52 12.43
N ILE A 99 -1.39 2.61 13.17
CA ILE A 99 -0.07 3.26 13.21
C ILE A 99 0.99 2.36 13.86
N GLU A 100 0.62 1.59 14.88
CA GLU A 100 1.53 0.59 15.45
C GLU A 100 1.91 -0.49 14.45
N ASP A 101 0.96 -0.97 13.66
CA ASP A 101 1.19 -1.99 12.65
C ASP A 101 2.13 -1.49 11.54
N VAL A 102 1.93 -0.26 11.06
CA VAL A 102 2.83 0.38 10.09
C VAL A 102 4.25 0.52 10.66
N MET A 103 4.39 1.01 11.90
CA MET A 103 5.71 1.15 12.53
C MET A 103 6.40 -0.22 12.72
N ARG A 104 5.65 -1.26 13.11
CA ARG A 104 6.18 -2.63 13.18
C ARG A 104 6.58 -3.14 11.79
N ALA A 105 5.80 -2.86 10.75
CA ALA A 105 6.12 -3.25 9.39
C ALA A 105 7.43 -2.62 8.91
N TYR A 106 7.66 -1.33 9.17
CA TYR A 106 8.94 -0.67 8.87
C TYR A 106 10.08 -1.27 9.69
N ASN A 107 9.90 -1.44 11.00
CA ASN A 107 10.91 -2.07 11.85
C ASN A 107 11.29 -3.49 11.38
N ASN A 108 10.33 -4.28 10.91
CA ASN A 108 10.57 -5.65 10.42
C ASN A 108 11.40 -5.71 9.13
N ILE A 109 11.51 -4.60 8.40
CA ILE A 109 12.33 -4.51 7.19
C ILE A 109 13.58 -3.64 7.38
N GLU A 110 13.90 -3.27 8.63
CA GLU A 110 15.07 -2.46 9.01
C GLU A 110 16.34 -2.92 8.30
N VAL A 111 16.70 -4.20 8.42
CA VAL A 111 17.94 -4.78 7.84
C VAL A 111 18.07 -4.50 6.34
N VAL A 112 16.95 -4.39 5.63
CA VAL A 112 16.93 -4.13 4.18
C VAL A 112 16.90 -2.63 3.88
N LEU A 113 16.35 -1.80 4.77
CA LEU A 113 16.28 -0.36 4.61
C LEU A 113 17.56 0.37 5.03
N LEU A 114 18.30 -0.12 6.02
CA LEU A 114 19.58 0.46 6.46
C LEU A 114 20.56 0.73 5.29
N PRO A 115 20.87 -0.24 4.41
CA PRO A 115 21.77 0.00 3.29
C PRO A 115 21.20 0.94 2.22
N ILE A 116 19.87 1.00 2.05
CA ILE A 116 19.22 1.93 1.12
C ILE A 116 19.32 3.37 1.64
N LEU A 117 19.13 3.55 2.94
CA LEU A 117 19.19 4.83 3.63
C LEU A 117 20.61 5.29 3.95
N GLN A 118 21.57 4.37 3.98
CA GLN A 118 22.96 4.61 4.39
C GLN A 118 23.06 5.16 5.82
N VAL A 119 22.29 4.59 6.74
CA VAL A 119 22.23 4.98 8.16
C VAL A 119 22.55 3.82 9.08
N THR A 120 22.87 4.13 10.32
CA THR A 120 23.03 3.18 11.42
C THR A 120 21.67 2.70 11.97
N PRO A 121 21.62 1.54 12.64
CA PRO A 121 20.42 1.08 13.35
C PRO A 121 19.87 2.11 14.35
N GLU A 122 20.75 2.83 15.05
CA GLU A 122 20.37 3.86 16.03
C GLU A 122 19.70 5.05 15.36
N GLU A 123 20.26 5.54 14.25
CA GLU A 123 19.65 6.61 13.43
C GLU A 123 18.30 6.17 12.86
N TYR A 124 18.20 4.93 12.39
CA TYR A 124 16.95 4.38 11.85
C TYR A 124 15.85 4.27 12.91
N LYS A 125 16.18 3.81 14.12
CA LYS A 125 15.22 3.80 15.25
C LYS A 125 14.73 5.20 15.59
N ASN A 126 15.61 6.20 15.53
CA ASN A 126 15.22 7.60 15.70
C ASN A 126 14.29 8.06 14.56
N TYR A 127 14.56 7.66 13.31
CA TYR A 127 13.66 7.94 12.19
C TYR A 127 12.28 7.35 12.40
N LEU A 128 12.15 6.10 12.85
CA LEU A 128 10.84 5.49 13.13
C LEU A 128 10.06 6.24 14.23
N LYS A 129 10.75 6.73 15.26
CA LYS A 129 10.13 7.54 16.31
C LYS A 129 9.57 8.85 15.71
N ILE A 130 10.39 9.57 14.95
CA ILE A 130 9.98 10.83 14.32
C ILE A 130 8.87 10.59 13.29
N THR A 131 8.96 9.53 12.48
CA THR A 131 7.90 9.15 11.54
C THR A 131 6.57 8.91 12.26
N LYS A 132 6.57 8.21 13.40
CA LYS A 132 5.35 8.04 14.19
C LYS A 132 4.77 9.38 14.67
N GLU A 133 5.63 10.28 15.16
CA GLU A 133 5.23 11.63 15.60
C GLU A 133 4.64 12.44 14.44
N GLU A 134 5.35 12.51 13.31
CA GLU A 134 4.91 13.20 12.09
C GLU A 134 3.55 12.70 11.59
N TRP A 135 3.31 11.38 11.64
CA TRP A 135 2.03 10.80 11.22
C TRP A 135 0.87 11.24 12.11
N LEU A 136 1.11 11.36 13.42
CA LEU A 136 0.11 11.81 14.38
C LEU A 136 -0.15 13.30 14.23
N GLU A 137 0.89 14.12 14.10
CA GLU A 137 0.79 15.59 13.99
C GLU A 137 0.14 16.03 12.67
N ASN A 138 0.52 15.41 11.56
CA ASN A 138 0.02 15.79 10.24
C ASN A 138 -1.31 15.13 9.87
N ASN A 139 -1.83 14.26 10.74
CA ASN A 139 -2.94 13.37 10.44
C ASN A 139 -2.69 12.61 9.12
N SER A 140 -1.46 12.10 8.97
CA SER A 140 -1.07 11.32 7.80
C SER A 140 -1.92 10.05 7.71
N SER A 141 -2.21 9.63 6.48
CA SER A 141 -3.07 8.48 6.23
C SER A 141 -2.44 7.51 5.24
N VAL A 142 -3.05 6.35 5.10
CA VAL A 142 -2.89 5.49 3.93
C VAL A 142 -4.17 5.58 3.10
N ARG A 143 -4.00 5.68 1.79
CA ARG A 143 -5.09 5.65 0.82
C ARG A 143 -5.35 4.20 0.45
N LEU A 144 -6.50 3.69 0.84
CA LEU A 144 -7.01 2.38 0.46
C LEU A 144 -7.95 2.57 -0.73
N ILE A 145 -7.63 1.93 -1.86
CA ILE A 145 -8.57 1.79 -2.97
C ILE A 145 -9.17 0.40 -2.92
N ARG A 146 -10.45 0.32 -3.21
CA ARG A 146 -11.15 -0.95 -3.36
C ARG A 146 -11.95 -0.93 -4.65
N VAL A 147 -11.71 -1.89 -5.52
CA VAL A 147 -12.40 -2.01 -6.80
C VAL A 147 -13.29 -3.25 -6.76
N TYR A 148 -14.55 -3.04 -7.10
CA TYR A 148 -15.59 -4.05 -7.21
C TYR A 148 -15.97 -4.21 -8.67
N VAL A 149 -16.02 -5.46 -9.14
CA VAL A 149 -16.49 -5.78 -10.49
C VAL A 149 -17.33 -7.02 -10.51
N ARG A 150 -18.19 -7.12 -11.53
CA ARG A 150 -19.02 -8.28 -11.80
C ARG A 150 -18.63 -8.89 -13.14
N LYS A 151 -18.37 -10.20 -13.17
CA LYS A 151 -18.05 -10.90 -14.41
C LYS A 151 -19.30 -11.06 -15.28
N ILE A 152 -19.15 -10.80 -16.57
CA ILE A 152 -20.18 -11.01 -17.61
C ILE A 152 -20.44 -12.51 -17.79
#